data_AF-A0A7Y1UC02-F1
#
_entry.id   AF-A0A7Y1UC02-F1
#
_cell.length_a   1.000
_cell.length_b   1.000
_cell.length_c   1.000
_cell.angle_alpha   90.00
_cell.angle_beta   90.00
_cell.angle_gamma   90.00
#
_symmetry.space_group_name_H-M   'P 1'
#
loop_
_entity.id
_entity.type
_entity.pdbx_description
1 polymer ?
#
loop_
_entity_poly.entity_id
_entity_poly.type
_entity_poly.pdbx_seq_one_letter_code
_entity_poly.pdbx_strand_id
1 'polypeptide(L)'
;MNRKFIFSCLVVLFFSVIQFVHAQTASVPISDESKLITYTAVVDIPSESKDELYHKAYTWSNTYFKNPSSVIKTKDVLNGEIVCKGKFRINTPATKRTKVETAAGIVQYTLNLQFKENKYRYTITNINWKHSSYYPIEKWLEKDKDTYLPVYADYLNQVDDEIKKLISSLNDSMAKPSPKSSDDW
;
A
#
# COMPACT_ATOMS: atom_id res chain seq x y z
N MET A 1 56.74 4.79 -42.88
CA MET A 1 56.35 4.27 -44.20
C MET A 1 55.93 2.81 -44.03
N ASN A 2 54.63 2.50 -44.24
CA ASN A 2 54.01 1.21 -44.63
C ASN A 2 54.23 -0.02 -43.70
N ARG A 3 53.27 -0.45 -42.86
CA ARG A 3 51.97 -1.15 -43.11
C ARG A 3 52.14 -2.59 -43.60
N LYS A 4 51.71 -3.60 -42.80
CA LYS A 4 51.00 -4.89 -43.12
C LYS A 4 50.70 -5.64 -41.79
N PHE A 5 49.69 -6.47 -41.55
CA PHE A 5 48.30 -6.67 -42.00
C PHE A 5 47.75 -7.89 -41.18
N ILE A 6 46.49 -7.84 -40.71
CA ILE A 6 45.51 -8.94 -40.43
C ILE A 6 45.75 -9.95 -39.28
N PHE A 7 44.79 -10.08 -38.36
CA PHE A 7 43.89 -11.25 -38.11
C PHE A 7 43.12 -10.99 -36.80
N SER A 8 41.83 -10.64 -36.89
CA SER A 8 40.70 -11.57 -36.74
C SER A 8 40.55 -12.13 -35.32
N CYS A 9 39.57 -11.62 -34.56
CA CYS A 9 38.53 -12.48 -34.00
C CYS A 9 37.36 -11.63 -33.49
N LEU A 10 36.28 -11.69 -34.25
CA LEU A 10 34.97 -11.18 -33.91
C LEU A 10 34.34 -12.15 -32.90
N VAL A 11 34.22 -11.77 -31.63
CA VAL A 11 33.40 -12.51 -30.65
C VAL A 11 32.23 -11.62 -30.27
N VAL A 12 31.15 -11.77 -31.03
CA VAL A 12 29.84 -11.21 -30.68
C VAL A 12 29.26 -12.09 -29.58
N LEU A 13 29.40 -11.64 -28.33
CA LEU A 13 28.69 -12.20 -27.18
C LEU A 13 27.21 -11.78 -27.29
N PHE A 14 26.41 -12.61 -27.96
CA PHE A 14 24.95 -12.59 -27.83
C PHE A 14 24.59 -13.03 -26.40
N PHE A 15 24.55 -12.08 -25.47
CA PHE A 15 23.94 -12.25 -24.17
C PHE A 15 22.42 -12.32 -24.39
N SER A 16 21.90 -13.52 -24.65
CA SER A 16 20.47 -13.78 -24.67
C SER A 16 19.95 -13.61 -23.24
N VAL A 17 19.36 -12.46 -22.97
CA VAL A 17 18.66 -12.21 -21.71
C VAL A 17 17.36 -13.00 -21.79
N ILE A 18 17.35 -14.19 -21.19
CA ILE A 18 16.12 -14.94 -20.93
C ILE A 18 15.33 -14.13 -19.90
N GLN A 19 14.40 -13.33 -20.40
CA GLN A 19 13.40 -12.66 -19.57
C GLN A 19 12.44 -13.74 -19.07
N PHE A 20 12.66 -14.23 -17.85
CA PHE A 20 11.66 -15.03 -17.14
C PHE A 20 10.46 -14.11 -16.86
N VAL A 21 9.42 -14.23 -17.68
CA VAL A 21 8.10 -13.67 -17.39
C VAL A 21 7.58 -14.40 -16.16
N HIS A 22 7.76 -13.81 -14.98
CA HIS A 22 7.13 -14.30 -13.76
C HIS A 22 5.63 -14.00 -13.89
N ALA A 23 4.80 -15.05 -13.83
CA ALA A 23 3.38 -14.87 -13.59
C ALA A 23 3.21 -14.05 -12.32
N GLN A 24 2.61 -12.86 -12.41
CA GLN A 24 2.32 -12.03 -11.24
C GLN A 24 1.24 -12.73 -10.40
N THR A 25 1.67 -13.58 -9.47
CA THR A 25 0.86 -13.86 -8.29
C THR A 25 0.67 -12.56 -7.53
N ALA A 26 -0.58 -12.19 -7.23
CA ALA A 26 -0.91 -11.07 -6.36
C ALA A 26 -0.07 -11.17 -5.07
N SER A 27 0.92 -10.28 -4.93
CA SER A 27 1.92 -10.34 -3.85
C SER A 27 1.55 -9.33 -2.77
N VAL A 28 0.52 -9.64 -2.00
CA VAL A 28 0.20 -8.91 -0.77
C VAL A 28 1.20 -9.29 0.33
N PRO A 29 1.66 -8.35 1.18
CA PRO A 29 2.58 -8.64 2.26
C PRO A 29 1.87 -9.39 3.40
N ILE A 30 2.47 -10.47 3.88
CA ILE A 30 1.98 -11.25 5.03
C ILE A 30 2.94 -11.01 6.19
N SER A 31 2.40 -10.62 7.36
CA SER A 31 3.19 -10.48 8.57
C SER A 31 3.63 -11.85 9.08
N ASP A 32 4.91 -12.00 9.41
CA ASP A 32 5.41 -13.23 10.01
C ASP A 32 4.84 -13.51 11.41
N GLU A 33 4.48 -12.45 12.15
CA GLU A 33 3.97 -12.55 13.51
C GLU A 33 2.47 -12.90 13.53
N SER A 34 1.66 -12.13 12.79
CA SER A 34 0.20 -12.31 12.82
C SER A 34 -0.31 -13.31 11.78
N LYS A 35 0.51 -13.64 10.76
CA LYS A 35 0.10 -14.37 9.55
C LYS A 35 -1.06 -13.71 8.79
N LEU A 36 -1.31 -12.42 9.05
CA LEU A 36 -2.31 -11.61 8.36
C LEU A 36 -1.66 -10.73 7.31
N ILE A 37 -2.44 -10.35 6.31
CA ILE A 37 -2.04 -9.36 5.32
C ILE A 37 -1.84 -8.01 6.03
N THR A 38 -0.59 -7.53 6.03
CA THR A 38 -0.19 -6.37 6.82
C THR A 38 0.84 -5.53 6.08
N TYR A 39 0.53 -4.26 5.88
CA TYR A 39 1.46 -3.28 5.32
C TYR A 39 1.99 -2.43 6.47
N THR A 40 3.30 -2.45 6.69
CA THR A 40 3.91 -1.63 7.73
C THR A 40 5.29 -1.15 7.32
N ALA A 41 5.61 0.08 7.70
CA ALA A 41 6.97 0.59 7.64
C ALA A 41 7.17 1.66 8.71
N VAL A 42 8.43 1.86 9.09
CA VAL A 42 8.91 3.04 9.78
C VAL A 42 9.54 3.95 8.73
N VAL A 43 9.13 5.21 8.70
CA VAL A 43 9.60 6.21 7.74
C VAL A 43 10.25 7.33 8.51
N ASP A 44 11.53 7.57 8.23
CA ASP A 44 12.29 8.67 8.82
C ASP A 44 11.99 9.97 8.08
N ILE A 45 11.64 11.00 8.82
CA ILE A 45 11.42 12.38 8.37
C ILE A 45 12.30 13.27 9.26
N PRO A 46 13.57 13.49 8.89
CA PRO A 46 14.50 14.26 9.72
C PRO A 46 14.05 15.69 9.97
N SER A 47 14.40 16.22 11.14
CA SER A 47 14.13 17.59 11.58
C SER A 47 12.65 17.94 11.68
N GLU A 48 11.81 16.96 12.03
CA GLU A 48 10.38 17.14 12.26
C GLU A 48 9.99 16.52 13.60
N SER A 49 9.31 17.31 14.42
CA SER A 49 8.88 16.90 15.75
C SER A 49 7.72 15.92 15.70
N LYS A 50 7.53 15.17 16.78
CA LYS A 50 6.35 14.30 16.95
C LYS A 50 5.04 15.03 16.67
N ASP A 51 4.90 16.25 17.17
CA ASP A 51 3.65 17.03 17.11
C ASP A 51 3.39 17.56 15.69
N GLU A 52 4.43 18.02 14.98
CA GLU A 52 4.33 18.42 13.58
C GLU A 52 3.90 17.25 12.68
N LEU A 53 4.52 16.07 12.86
CA LEU A 53 4.16 14.86 12.13
C LEU A 53 2.72 14.43 12.43
N TYR A 54 2.30 14.47 13.70
CA TYR A 54 0.92 14.19 14.09
C TYR A 54 -0.05 15.16 13.39
N HIS A 55 0.24 16.46 13.40
CA HIS A 55 -0.60 17.48 12.77
C HIS A 55 -0.69 17.31 11.25
N LYS A 56 0.42 16.98 10.58
CA LYS A 56 0.44 16.64 9.15
C LYS A 56 -0.46 15.45 8.83
N ALA A 57 -0.30 14.35 9.57
CA ALA A 57 -1.09 13.14 9.36
C ALA A 57 -2.57 13.35 9.67
N TYR A 58 -2.90 14.12 10.70
CA TYR A 58 -4.27 14.49 11.01
C TYR A 58 -4.88 15.34 9.89
N THR A 59 -4.14 16.33 9.39
CA THR A 59 -4.57 17.18 8.28
C THR A 59 -4.78 16.35 7.02
N TRP A 60 -3.82 15.48 6.66
CA TRP A 60 -3.95 14.53 5.57
C TRP A 60 -5.17 13.62 5.73
N SER A 61 -5.41 13.09 6.91
CA SER A 61 -6.58 12.23 7.17
C SER A 61 -7.90 12.97 6.92
N ASN A 62 -7.96 14.27 7.25
CA ASN A 62 -9.15 15.09 7.01
C ASN A 62 -9.35 15.46 5.53
N THR A 63 -8.31 15.42 4.70
CA THR A 63 -8.41 15.72 3.26
C THR A 63 -8.55 14.47 2.40
N TYR A 64 -7.87 13.39 2.76
CA TYR A 64 -7.87 12.13 2.00
C TYR A 64 -9.21 11.40 2.11
N PHE A 65 -9.79 11.33 3.31
CA PHE A 65 -11.04 10.62 3.51
C PHE A 65 -12.24 11.50 3.17
N LYS A 66 -13.14 11.01 2.31
CA LYS A 66 -14.39 11.71 1.97
C LYS A 66 -15.26 12.04 3.20
N ASN A 67 -15.25 11.18 4.22
CA ASN A 67 -15.98 11.40 5.47
C ASN A 67 -15.07 11.11 6.68
N PRO A 68 -14.15 12.04 7.02
CA PRO A 68 -13.12 11.81 8.03
C PRO A 68 -13.68 11.47 9.41
N SER A 69 -14.79 12.09 9.82
CA SER A 69 -15.41 11.85 11.13
C SER A 69 -15.89 10.40 11.29
N SER A 70 -16.29 9.74 10.18
CA SER A 70 -16.67 8.34 10.19
C SER A 70 -15.48 7.38 10.12
N VAL A 71 -14.31 7.85 9.70
CA VAL A 71 -13.10 7.04 9.49
C VAL A 71 -12.14 7.13 10.67
N ILE A 72 -11.83 8.33 11.15
CA ILE A 72 -10.92 8.57 12.27
C ILE A 72 -11.61 8.12 13.57
N LYS A 73 -11.04 7.11 14.25
CA LYS A 73 -11.58 6.50 15.47
C LYS A 73 -10.83 6.92 16.72
N THR A 74 -9.53 7.16 16.60
CA THR A 74 -8.66 7.59 17.71
C THR A 74 -7.85 8.80 17.29
N LYS A 75 -7.72 9.75 18.21
CA LYS A 75 -6.93 10.99 18.08
C LYS A 75 -6.18 11.20 19.39
N ASP A 76 -5.12 10.45 19.62
CA ASP A 76 -4.32 10.55 20.84
C ASP A 76 -3.09 11.42 20.57
N VAL A 77 -3.25 12.72 20.82
CA VAL A 77 -2.17 13.70 20.63
C VAL A 77 -1.01 13.43 21.58
N LEU A 78 -1.30 13.00 22.82
CA LEU A 78 -0.30 12.78 23.85
C LEU A 78 0.64 11.63 23.46
N ASN A 79 0.07 10.49 23.11
CA ASN A 79 0.82 9.31 22.68
C ASN A 79 1.25 9.36 21.21
N GLY A 80 0.79 10.36 20.44
CA GLY A 80 1.11 10.49 19.03
C GLY A 80 0.51 9.34 18.21
N GLU A 81 -0.79 9.07 18.37
CA GLU A 81 -1.48 7.98 17.68
C GLU A 81 -2.75 8.45 16.98
N ILE A 82 -2.92 8.03 15.72
CA ILE A 82 -4.16 8.20 14.95
C ILE A 82 -4.58 6.85 14.39
N VAL A 83 -5.81 6.43 14.69
CA VAL A 83 -6.40 5.19 14.15
C VAL A 83 -7.55 5.52 13.22
N CYS A 84 -7.47 5.02 11.99
CA CYS A 84 -8.45 5.21 10.93
C CYS A 84 -9.04 3.85 10.50
N LYS A 85 -10.36 3.77 10.36
CA LYS A 85 -11.07 2.61 9.78
C LYS A 85 -11.63 2.96 8.42
N GLY A 86 -10.82 2.72 7.39
CA GLY A 86 -11.14 3.05 6.00
C GLY A 86 -11.87 1.93 5.26
N LYS A 87 -12.37 2.26 4.08
CA LYS A 87 -13.02 1.31 3.17
C LYS A 87 -12.96 1.78 1.72
N PHE A 88 -12.87 0.84 0.79
CA PHE A 88 -12.97 1.09 -0.65
C PHE A 88 -13.79 -0.01 -1.33
N ARG A 89 -14.23 0.25 -2.56
CA ARG A 89 -14.96 -0.74 -3.37
C ARG A 89 -13.98 -1.54 -4.20
N ILE A 90 -14.30 -2.80 -4.41
CA ILE A 90 -13.63 -3.68 -5.39
C ILE A 90 -14.67 -4.15 -6.40
N ASN A 91 -14.21 -4.44 -7.62
CA ASN A 91 -15.04 -4.87 -8.73
C ASN A 91 -14.58 -6.24 -9.25
N THR A 92 -15.52 -7.01 -9.77
CA THR A 92 -15.24 -8.15 -10.64
C THR A 92 -14.88 -7.63 -12.02
N PRO A 93 -13.69 -7.97 -12.56
CA PRO A 93 -13.30 -7.54 -13.89
C PRO A 93 -14.28 -8.00 -14.98
N ALA A 94 -14.35 -7.24 -16.06
CA ALA A 94 -15.11 -7.65 -17.23
C ALA A 94 -14.55 -8.94 -17.82
N THR A 95 -15.43 -9.88 -18.14
CA THR A 95 -15.07 -11.11 -18.87
C THR A 95 -15.55 -11.00 -20.31
N LYS A 96 -15.07 -11.90 -21.20
CA LYS A 96 -15.58 -12.03 -22.57
C LYS A 96 -17.11 -12.17 -22.63
N ARG A 97 -17.72 -12.72 -21.56
CA ARG A 97 -19.17 -12.92 -21.41
C ARG A 97 -19.90 -11.70 -20.86
N THR A 98 -19.40 -11.09 -19.78
CA THR A 98 -20.11 -9.99 -19.09
C THR A 98 -19.89 -8.64 -19.75
N LYS A 99 -18.75 -8.44 -20.47
CA LYS A 99 -18.33 -7.20 -21.16
C LYS A 99 -18.27 -5.91 -20.32
N VAL A 100 -18.71 -5.95 -19.06
CA VAL A 100 -18.67 -4.85 -18.09
C VAL A 100 -18.13 -5.35 -16.76
N GLU A 101 -17.47 -4.45 -16.03
CA GLU A 101 -17.14 -4.68 -14.63
C GLU A 101 -18.40 -4.61 -13.77
N THR A 102 -18.44 -5.41 -12.70
CA THR A 102 -19.56 -5.43 -11.76
C THR A 102 -19.05 -5.25 -10.34
N ALA A 103 -19.79 -4.55 -9.49
CA ALA A 103 -19.42 -4.37 -8.09
C ALA A 103 -19.27 -5.73 -7.38
N ALA A 104 -18.09 -6.00 -6.81
CA ALA A 104 -17.83 -7.21 -6.04
C ALA A 104 -18.11 -6.98 -4.55
N GLY A 105 -17.82 -5.78 -4.03
CA GLY A 105 -18.20 -5.41 -2.67
C GLY A 105 -17.33 -4.32 -2.10
N ILE A 106 -17.25 -4.28 -0.77
CA ILE A 106 -16.49 -3.28 -0.03
C ILE A 106 -15.42 -3.98 0.80
N VAL A 107 -14.17 -3.57 0.64
CA VAL A 107 -13.08 -3.96 1.52
C VAL A 107 -12.91 -2.90 2.60
N GLN A 108 -12.66 -3.32 3.83
CA GLN A 108 -12.40 -2.46 4.99
C GLN A 108 -11.03 -2.79 5.56
N TYR A 109 -10.38 -1.80 6.16
CA TYR A 109 -9.07 -1.95 6.80
C TYR A 109 -8.94 -1.04 8.01
N THR A 110 -7.96 -1.32 8.85
CA THR A 110 -7.52 -0.44 9.93
C THR A 110 -6.13 0.11 9.58
N LEU A 111 -6.00 1.43 9.54
CA LEU A 111 -4.74 2.15 9.47
C LEU A 111 -4.42 2.71 10.87
N ASN A 112 -3.30 2.28 11.44
CA ASN A 112 -2.72 2.87 12.64
C ASN A 112 -1.50 3.71 12.25
N LEU A 113 -1.46 4.96 12.68
CA LEU A 113 -0.34 5.88 12.54
C LEU A 113 0.21 6.22 13.91
N GLN A 114 1.51 6.02 14.09
CA GLN A 114 2.22 6.30 15.33
C GLN A 114 3.40 7.22 15.06
N PHE A 115 3.55 8.27 15.85
CA PHE A 115 4.53 9.33 15.63
C PHE A 115 5.57 9.35 16.75
N LYS A 116 6.82 9.57 16.36
CA LYS A 116 7.94 9.86 17.27
C LYS A 116 8.76 11.00 16.65
N GLU A 117 9.72 11.50 17.42
CA GLU A 117 10.68 12.46 16.91
C GLU A 117 11.36 11.92 15.63
N ASN A 118 11.36 12.74 14.58
CA ASN A 118 11.97 12.48 13.28
C ASN A 118 11.46 11.25 12.52
N LYS A 119 10.35 10.60 12.93
CA LYS A 119 9.83 9.43 12.23
C LYS A 119 8.38 9.11 12.56
N TYR A 120 7.74 8.40 11.66
CA TYR A 120 6.44 7.80 11.92
C TYR A 120 6.41 6.34 11.49
N ARG A 121 5.46 5.60 12.04
CA ARG A 121 5.11 4.25 11.62
C ARG A 121 3.69 4.25 11.11
N TYR A 122 3.46 3.57 9.98
CA TYR A 122 2.11 3.16 9.60
C TYR A 122 1.97 1.64 9.74
N THR A 123 0.78 1.19 10.09
CA THR A 123 0.38 -0.22 10.08
C THR A 123 -1.02 -0.33 9.51
N ILE A 124 -1.17 -1.00 8.38
CA ILE A 124 -2.45 -1.28 7.74
C ILE A 124 -2.71 -2.77 7.86
N THR A 125 -3.77 -3.12 8.57
CA THR A 125 -4.10 -4.51 8.92
C THR A 125 -5.60 -4.67 9.14
N ASN A 126 -6.03 -5.84 9.60
CA ASN A 126 -7.44 -6.23 9.79
C ASN A 126 -8.25 -6.04 8.49
N ILE A 127 -7.63 -6.35 7.36
CA ILE A 127 -8.24 -6.16 6.05
C ILE A 127 -9.31 -7.24 5.87
N ASN A 128 -10.54 -6.82 5.59
CA ASN A 128 -11.67 -7.75 5.49
C ASN A 128 -12.63 -7.31 4.40
N TRP A 129 -13.30 -8.30 3.82
CA TRP A 129 -14.41 -8.07 2.91
C TRP A 129 -15.67 -7.88 3.74
N LYS A 130 -16.43 -6.82 3.47
CA LYS A 130 -17.59 -6.46 4.28
C LYS A 130 -18.75 -7.43 4.04
N HIS A 131 -18.97 -8.31 5.03
CA HIS A 131 -20.12 -9.22 5.12
C HIS A 131 -20.94 -8.96 6.40
N SER A 132 -21.97 -9.77 6.64
CA SER A 132 -22.72 -9.80 7.91
C SER A 132 -21.84 -10.20 9.09
N SER A 133 -20.83 -11.02 8.84
CA SER A 133 -19.79 -11.41 9.79
C SER A 133 -18.42 -11.02 9.26
N TYR A 134 -17.42 -11.02 10.13
CA TYR A 134 -16.04 -10.72 9.75
C TYR A 134 -15.52 -11.73 8.72
N TYR A 135 -15.11 -11.25 7.55
CA TYR A 135 -14.55 -12.08 6.47
C TYR A 135 -13.11 -11.63 6.16
N PRO A 136 -12.09 -12.27 6.76
CA PRO A 136 -10.69 -11.94 6.50
C PRO A 136 -10.32 -12.24 5.04
N ILE A 137 -9.59 -11.32 4.40
CA ILE A 137 -9.17 -11.51 3.01
C ILE A 137 -8.01 -12.50 2.85
N GLU A 138 -7.40 -12.95 3.95
CA GLU A 138 -6.43 -14.04 3.96
C GLU A 138 -7.00 -15.32 3.35
N LYS A 139 -8.32 -15.54 3.48
CA LYS A 139 -9.05 -16.65 2.83
C LYS A 139 -8.95 -16.62 1.31
N TRP A 140 -8.65 -15.47 0.71
CA TRP A 140 -8.44 -15.33 -0.72
C TRP A 140 -7.09 -15.90 -1.20
N LEU A 141 -6.18 -16.24 -0.28
CA LEU A 141 -4.90 -16.87 -0.59
C LEU A 141 -4.98 -18.40 -0.58
N GLU A 142 -6.03 -18.99 0.02
CA GLU A 142 -6.20 -20.42 0.25
C GLU A 142 -6.67 -21.17 -1.02
N LYS A 143 -5.80 -21.28 -2.03
CA LYS A 143 -6.10 -21.87 -3.35
C LYS A 143 -6.51 -23.35 -3.32
N ASP A 144 -6.20 -24.05 -2.24
CA ASP A 144 -6.48 -25.47 -2.02
C ASP A 144 -7.87 -25.74 -1.44
N LYS A 145 -8.61 -24.70 -1.03
CA LYS A 145 -9.95 -24.83 -0.47
C LYS A 145 -11.02 -24.80 -1.55
N ASP A 146 -12.08 -25.60 -1.37
CA ASP A 146 -13.25 -25.60 -2.24
C ASP A 146 -13.99 -24.24 -2.30
N THR A 147 -13.77 -23.40 -1.28
CA THR A 147 -14.33 -22.04 -1.21
C THR A 147 -13.54 -21.02 -2.04
N TYR A 148 -12.38 -21.38 -2.59
CA TYR A 148 -11.56 -20.50 -3.40
C TYR A 148 -12.22 -20.21 -4.74
N LEU A 149 -12.23 -18.94 -5.13
CA LEU A 149 -12.65 -18.51 -6.46
C LEU A 149 -11.46 -17.84 -7.18
N PRO A 150 -11.19 -18.16 -8.45
CA PRO A 150 -10.07 -17.55 -9.18
C PRO A 150 -10.07 -16.01 -9.21
N VAL A 151 -11.26 -15.39 -9.17
CA VAL A 151 -11.44 -13.93 -9.12
C VAL A 151 -10.81 -13.28 -7.88
N TYR A 152 -10.57 -14.06 -6.83
CA TYR A 152 -9.91 -13.57 -5.61
C TYR A 152 -8.49 -13.07 -5.86
N ALA A 153 -7.78 -13.59 -6.88
CA ALA A 153 -6.50 -13.02 -7.29
C ALA A 153 -6.64 -11.57 -7.78
N ASP A 154 -7.68 -11.28 -8.58
CA ASP A 154 -7.95 -9.92 -9.07
C ASP A 154 -8.38 -8.99 -7.93
N TYR A 155 -9.11 -9.50 -6.94
CA TYR A 155 -9.48 -8.72 -5.75
C TYR A 155 -8.25 -8.40 -4.89
N LEU A 156 -7.33 -9.36 -4.71
CA LEU A 156 -6.07 -9.11 -4.00
C LEU A 156 -5.21 -8.05 -4.70
N ASN A 157 -5.14 -8.07 -6.04
CA ASN A 157 -4.46 -7.02 -6.80
C ASN A 157 -5.10 -5.64 -6.58
N GLN A 158 -6.43 -5.54 -6.63
CA GLN A 158 -7.13 -4.28 -6.35
C GLN A 158 -6.90 -3.80 -4.92
N VAL A 159 -6.89 -4.70 -3.93
CA VAL A 159 -6.57 -4.35 -2.54
C VAL A 159 -5.15 -3.79 -2.45
N ASP A 160 -4.18 -4.46 -3.06
CA ASP A 160 -2.79 -4.03 -3.04
C ASP A 160 -2.61 -2.65 -3.68
N ASP A 161 -3.22 -2.42 -4.84
CA ASP A 161 -3.18 -1.14 -5.53
C ASP A 161 -3.81 -0.01 -4.70
N GLU A 162 -4.99 -0.23 -4.12
CA GLU A 162 -5.67 0.77 -3.29
C GLU A 162 -4.90 1.09 -2.01
N ILE A 163 -4.33 0.09 -1.35
CA ILE A 163 -3.49 0.31 -0.16
C ILE A 163 -2.17 1.02 -0.53
N LYS A 164 -1.53 0.68 -1.64
CA LYS A 164 -0.33 1.38 -2.12
C LYS A 164 -0.61 2.84 -2.49
N LYS A 165 -1.75 3.13 -3.13
CA LYS A 165 -2.19 4.52 -3.39
C LYS A 165 -2.38 5.30 -2.10
N LEU A 166 -2.99 4.69 -1.08
CA LEU A 166 -3.13 5.29 0.24
C LEU A 166 -1.77 5.58 0.88
N ILE A 167 -0.86 4.59 0.90
CA ILE A 167 0.49 4.74 1.47
C ILE A 167 1.25 5.86 0.74
N SER A 168 1.19 5.88 -0.59
CA SER A 168 1.83 6.93 -1.39
C SER A 168 1.29 8.31 -0.99
N SER A 169 -0.03 8.48 -0.96
CA SER A 169 -0.65 9.76 -0.58
C SER A 169 -0.29 10.21 0.83
N LEU A 170 -0.23 9.29 1.79
CA LEU A 170 0.23 9.56 3.15
C LEU A 170 1.69 10.04 3.13
N ASN A 171 2.59 9.25 2.56
CA ASN A 171 4.02 9.56 2.53
C ASN A 171 4.30 10.90 1.84
N ASP A 172 3.62 11.17 0.73
CA ASP A 172 3.72 12.45 0.00
C ASP A 172 3.27 13.63 0.88
N SER A 173 2.27 13.45 1.74
CA SER A 173 1.84 14.48 2.68
C SER A 173 2.80 14.66 3.85
N MET A 174 3.40 13.57 4.33
CA MET A 174 4.34 13.59 5.46
C MET A 174 5.69 14.20 5.06
N ALA A 175 6.13 14.01 3.82
CA ALA A 175 7.38 14.53 3.28
C ALA A 175 7.36 16.05 2.99
N LYS A 176 6.17 16.68 2.98
CA LYS A 176 6.09 18.14 2.81
C LYS A 176 6.67 18.84 4.03
N PRO A 177 7.49 19.89 3.87
CA PRO A 177 7.99 20.67 5.00
C PRO A 177 6.83 21.24 5.83
N SER A 178 6.95 21.21 7.16
CA SER A 178 6.05 21.97 8.02
C SER A 178 6.17 23.47 7.70
N PRO A 179 5.07 24.25 7.68
CA PRO A 179 5.18 25.70 7.59
C PRO A 179 6.05 26.19 8.75
N LYS A 180 7.12 26.93 8.46
CA LYS A 180 7.89 27.59 9.52
C LYS A 180 6.94 28.54 10.23
N SER A 181 6.73 28.39 11.53
CA SER A 181 6.10 29.47 12.28
C SER A 181 7.04 30.66 12.19
N SER A 182 6.58 31.78 11.63
CA SER A 182 7.24 33.06 11.85
C SER A 182 7.04 33.37 13.32
N ASP A 183 8.05 33.06 14.14
CA ASP A 183 8.16 33.62 15.48
C ASP A 183 8.65 35.08 15.30
N ASP A 184 7.80 35.90 14.67
CA ASP A 184 7.94 37.35 14.64
C ASP A 184 7.20 37.88 15.87
N TRP A 185 7.90 37.87 17.00
CA TRP A 185 7.63 38.74 18.14
C TRP A 185 8.79 39.71 18.32
#